data_AF-A0A7V9K071-F1
#
_entry.id   AF-A0A7V9K071-F1
#
_cell.length_a   1.000
_cell.length_b   1.000
_cell.length_c   1.000
_cell.angle_alpha   90.00
_cell.angle_beta   90.00
_cell.angle_gamma   90.00
#
_symmetry.space_group_name_H-M   'P 1'
#
loop_
_entity.id
_entity.type
_entity.pdbx_description
1 polymer ?
#
loop_
_entity_poly.entity_id
_entity_poly.type
_entity_poly.pdbx_seq_one_letter_code
_entity_poly.pdbx_strand_id
1 'polypeptide(L)' 'ERRPFVGLHPKYKSAGILNGMGTKGCSLAPYFASQFTQHMLHRAILNPEADINRFNGILSRSVF' A
#
# COMPACT_ATOMS: atom_id res chain seq x y z
N GLU A 1 -2.58 -13.11 5.89
CA GLU A 1 -2.89 -11.68 6.03
C GLU A 1 -4.23 -11.35 5.40
N ARG A 2 -5.07 -10.53 6.03
CA ARG A 2 -6.42 -10.18 5.53
C ARG A 2 -6.61 -8.68 5.31
N ARG A 3 -5.56 -7.87 5.50
CA ARG A 3 -5.61 -6.43 5.27
C ARG A 3 -5.07 -6.09 3.88
N PRO A 4 -5.55 -4.99 3.28
CA PRO A 4 -5.02 -4.51 2.01
C PRO A 4 -3.54 -4.15 2.08
N PHE A 5 -2.95 -3.98 0.90
CA PHE A 5 -1.57 -3.57 0.69
C PHE A 5 -1.58 -2.24 -0.08
N VAL A 6 -1.21 -1.17 0.60
CA VAL A 6 -1.23 0.20 0.08
C VAL A 6 0.10 0.88 0.38
N GLY A 7 0.75 1.46 -0.62
CA GLY A 7 1.94 2.29 -0.43
C GLY A 7 2.97 2.20 -1.55
N LEU A 8 4.05 2.96 -1.42
CA LEU A 8 5.16 2.99 -2.39
C LEU A 8 6.22 1.96 -2.01
N HIS A 9 6.66 1.16 -2.97
CA HIS A 9 7.67 0.14 -2.73
C HIS A 9 8.95 0.77 -2.15
N PRO A 10 9.53 0.23 -1.05
CA PRO A 10 10.63 0.87 -0.33
C PRO A 10 11.86 1.08 -1.22
N LYS A 11 12.22 0.06 -2.03
CA LYS A 11 13.31 0.11 -3.02
C LYS A 11 12.97 0.85 -4.32
N TYR A 12 11.81 0.59 -4.92
CA TYR A 12 11.42 1.15 -6.22
C TYR A 12 10.41 2.28 -6.05
N LYS A 13 10.88 3.52 -5.93
CA LYS A 13 10.02 4.69 -5.63
C LYS A 13 8.96 4.98 -6.70
N SER A 14 9.16 4.52 -7.93
CA SER A 14 8.18 4.61 -9.03
C SER A 14 7.12 3.51 -9.02
N ALA A 15 7.25 2.50 -8.14
CA ALA A 15 6.29 1.41 -8.03
C ALA A 15 5.35 1.62 -6.83
N GLY A 16 4.07 1.78 -7.11
CA GLY A 16 3.00 1.82 -6.11
C GLY A 16 2.27 0.48 -6.02
N ILE A 17 1.86 0.11 -4.81
CA ILE A 17 1.06 -1.08 -4.53
C ILE A 17 -0.30 -0.62 -4.00
N LEU A 18 -1.37 -1.09 -4.64
CA LEU A 18 -2.76 -0.93 -4.22
C LEU A 18 -3.49 -2.24 -4.51
N ASN A 19 -3.49 -3.17 -3.56
CA ASN A 19 -3.97 -4.54 -3.76
C ASN A 19 -4.51 -5.18 -2.48
N GLY A 20 -5.03 -6.41 -2.59
CA GLY A 20 -5.39 -7.24 -1.43
C GLY A 20 -6.70 -6.85 -0.71
N MET A 21 -7.65 -6.25 -1.42
CA MET A 21 -8.92 -5.79 -0.84
C MET A 21 -9.91 -6.92 -0.50
N GLY A 22 -9.68 -8.14 -1.01
CA GLY A 22 -10.50 -9.32 -0.72
C GLY A 22 -11.96 -9.20 -1.17
N THR A 23 -12.88 -9.86 -0.44
CA THR A 23 -14.33 -9.88 -0.76
C THR A 23 -15.02 -8.52 -0.65
N LYS A 24 -14.38 -7.53 -0.03
CA LYS A 24 -14.86 -6.15 0.09
C LYS A 24 -14.21 -5.21 -0.92
N GLY A 25 -13.73 -5.73 -2.05
CA GLY A 25 -13.03 -4.99 -3.09
C GLY A 25 -13.77 -3.73 -3.56
N CYS A 26 -15.07 -3.83 -3.85
CA CYS A 26 -15.84 -2.70 -4.38
C CYS A 26 -15.91 -1.50 -3.42
N SER A 27 -15.97 -1.72 -2.11
CA SER A 27 -16.00 -0.63 -1.12
C SER A 27 -14.60 -0.18 -0.69
N LEU A 28 -13.64 -1.10 -0.55
CA LEU A 28 -12.29 -0.79 -0.09
C LEU A 28 -11.40 -0.21 -1.18
N ALA A 29 -11.57 -0.60 -2.45
CA ALA A 29 -10.77 -0.08 -3.55
C ALA A 29 -10.87 1.45 -3.69
N PRO A 30 -12.06 2.07 -3.80
CA PRO A 30 -12.16 3.53 -3.90
C PRO A 30 -11.65 4.25 -2.63
N TYR A 31 -11.92 3.68 -1.45
CA TYR A 31 -11.45 4.23 -0.18
C TYR A 31 -9.91 4.29 -0.13
N PHE A 32 -9.22 3.19 -0.41
CA PHE A 32 -7.76 3.15 -0.37
C PHE A 32 -7.10 3.81 -1.57
N ALA A 33 -7.75 3.86 -2.73
CA ALA A 33 -7.27 4.65 -3.87
C ALA A 33 -7.19 6.14 -3.50
N SER A 34 -8.26 6.69 -2.92
CA SER A 34 -8.28 8.08 -2.45
C SER A 34 -7.19 8.33 -1.40
N GLN A 35 -7.07 7.43 -0.41
CA GLN A 35 -6.04 7.55 0.62
C GLN A 35 -4.62 7.51 0.02
N PHE A 36 -4.38 6.62 -0.95
CA PHE A 36 -3.07 6.49 -1.56
C PHE A 36 -2.72 7.70 -2.43
N THR A 37 -3.68 8.26 -3.16
CA THR A 37 -3.49 9.52 -3.90
C THR A 37 -3.09 10.66 -2.95
N GLN A 38 -3.77 10.82 -1.82
CA GLN A 38 -3.39 11.83 -0.81
C GLN A 38 -1.99 11.59 -0.23
N HIS A 39 -1.62 10.33 -0.01
CA HIS A 39 -0.27 9.97 0.43
C HIS A 39 0.79 10.38 -0.61
N MET A 40 0.54 10.13 -1.90
CA MET A 40 1.49 10.47 -2.97
C MET A 40 1.64 11.99 -3.17
N LEU A 41 0.53 12.73 -3.14
CA LEU A 41 0.53 14.17 -3.41
C LEU A 41 0.92 15.02 -2.20
N HIS A 42 0.53 14.60 -0.99
CA HIS A 42 0.59 15.43 0.21
C HIS A 42 1.29 14.76 1.39
N ARG A 43 1.87 13.57 1.20
CA ARG A 43 2.48 12.77 2.28
C ARG A 43 1.52 12.47 3.43
N ALA A 44 0.21 12.41 3.15
CA ALA A 44 -0.79 12.01 4.13
C ALA A 44 -0.53 10.59 4.65
N ILE A 45 -0.89 10.33 5.90
CA ILE A 45 -0.62 9.03 6.55
C ILE A 45 -1.58 7.97 5.98
N LEU A 46 -1.01 6.81 5.62
CA LEU A 46 -1.79 5.62 5.23
C LEU A 46 -2.34 4.92 6.47
N ASN A 47 -3.43 4.17 6.32
CA ASN A 47 -3.94 3.36 7.42
C ASN A 47 -2.83 2.35 7.79
N PRO A 48 -2.36 2.30 9.06
CA PRO A 48 -1.25 1.43 9.45
C PRO A 48 -1.51 -0.04 9.16
N GLU A 49 -2.76 -0.50 9.22
CA GLU A 49 -3.14 -1.86 8.88
C GLU A 49 -3.11 -2.14 7.38
N ALA A 50 -3.16 -1.13 6.52
CA ALA A 50 -3.09 -1.29 5.07
C ALA A 50 -1.70 -0.96 4.51
N ASP A 51 -0.85 -0.28 5.28
CA ASP A 51 0.48 0.14 4.87
C ASP A 51 1.38 -1.09 4.59
N ILE A 52 1.99 -1.10 3.40
CA ILE A 52 2.97 -2.12 3.00
C ILE A 52 4.26 -2.09 3.82
N ASN A 53 4.52 -1.02 4.58
CA ASN A 53 5.67 -0.92 5.48
C ASN A 53 5.70 -2.04 6.53
N ARG A 54 4.54 -2.65 6.85
CA ARG A 54 4.47 -3.88 7.67
C ARG A 54 5.26 -5.06 7.08
N PHE A 55 5.54 -5.01 5.78
CA PHE A 55 6.30 -6.02 5.02
C PHE A 55 7.65 -5.49 4.53
N ASN A 56 8.18 -4.42 5.13
CA ASN A 56 9.43 -3.79 4.68
C ASN A 56 10.61 -4.77 4.59
N GLY A 57 10.70 -5.75 5.49
CA GLY A 57 11.75 -6.78 5.44
C GLY A 57 11.70 -7.65 4.18
N ILE A 58 10.51 -7.98 3.69
CA ILE A 58 10.33 -8.78 2.46
C ILE A 58 10.54 -7.89 1.23
N LEU A 59 9.94 -6.70 1.22
CA LEU A 59 9.98 -5.78 0.07
C LEU A 59 11.34 -5.12 -0.12
N SER A 60 12.17 -5.02 0.92
CA SER A 60 13.52 -4.47 0.83
C SER A 60 14.59 -5.51 0.50
N ARG A 61 14.23 -6.80 0.43
CA ARG A 61 15.20 -7.86 0.13
C ARG A 61 15.68 -7.72 -1.31
N SER A 62 16.99 -7.57 -1.49
CA SER A 62 17.61 -7.73 -2.81
C SER A 62 17.60 -9.21 -3.16
N VAL A 63 16.98 -9.54 -4.30
CA VAL A 63 17.05 -10.88 -4.88
C VAL A 63 18.18 -10.88 -5.89
N PHE A 64 19.41 -10.80 -5.39
CA PHE A 64 20.66 -11.05 -6.11
C PHE A 64 21.70 -11.48 -5.08
#